data_AF-A0A0F8XCC7-F1
#
_entry.id   AF-A0A0F8XCC7-F1
#
_cell.length_a   1.000
_cell.length_b   1.000
_cell.length_c   1.000
_cell.angle_alpha   90.00
_cell.angle_beta   90.00
_cell.angle_gamma   90.00
#
_symmetry.space_group_name_H-M   'P 1'
#
loop_
_entity.id
_entity.type
_entity.pdbx_description
1 polymer ?
#
loop_
_entity_poly.entity_id
_entity_poly.type
_entity_poly.pdbx_seq_one_letter_code
_entity_poly.pdbx_strand_id
1 'polypeptide(L)'
;MKGFVKNESDRTLFILQRAVNPGFSLTFDEAYVVVGKKSGKKKGPTFVNWLRENYFQNPHWAFYKDEGEAYFEKEAIGARPRIVTARGAGKNLVRRDDAQEDSRALALKILDSEIVIAKSLIDKCRDKSVLKKALAASKLRAGKEAHMRHLIRRLEQVYF
;
A
#
# COMPACT_ATOMS: atom_id res chain seq x y z
N MET A 1 11.83 8.63 -23.26
CA MET A 1 11.31 9.92 -22.75
C MET A 1 12.30 10.37 -21.70
N LYS A 2 12.78 11.60 -21.85
CA LYS A 2 13.85 12.16 -21.04
C LYS A 2 13.31 12.72 -19.74
N GLY A 3 13.92 12.37 -18.61
CA GLY A 3 13.45 12.70 -17.27
C GLY A 3 13.31 11.52 -16.31
N PHE A 4 13.11 11.85 -15.03
CA PHE A 4 13.14 10.90 -13.93
C PHE A 4 12.26 11.34 -12.76
N VAL A 5 11.90 10.38 -11.93
CA VAL A 5 11.25 10.58 -10.63
C VAL A 5 12.28 10.35 -9.53
N LYS A 6 12.40 11.26 -8.59
CA LYS A 6 13.33 11.15 -7.46
C LYS A 6 12.56 10.93 -6.16
N ASN A 7 13.08 10.05 -5.32
CA ASN A 7 12.62 9.93 -3.94
C ASN A 7 13.27 11.04 -3.09
N GLU A 8 12.49 12.01 -2.66
CA GLU A 8 12.90 13.08 -1.75
C GLU A 8 12.59 12.77 -0.27
N SER A 9 12.06 11.59 0.05
CA SER A 9 11.94 11.17 1.45
C SER A 9 13.28 10.79 2.06
N ASP A 10 13.26 10.72 3.39
CA ASP A 10 14.33 10.24 4.27
C ASP A 10 14.41 8.70 4.36
N ARG A 11 13.50 7.98 3.70
CA ARG A 11 13.40 6.52 3.78
C ARG A 11 13.26 5.84 2.41
N THR A 12 13.62 4.58 2.36
CA THR A 12 13.43 3.76 1.15
C THR A 12 11.94 3.50 0.94
N LEU A 13 11.45 3.83 -0.25
CA LEU A 13 10.06 3.60 -0.65
C LEU A 13 10.00 2.49 -1.70
N PHE A 14 9.04 1.58 -1.54
CA PHE A 14 8.82 0.50 -2.50
C PHE A 14 7.75 0.90 -3.52
N ILE A 15 8.11 1.00 -4.79
CA ILE A 15 7.22 1.42 -5.86
C ILE A 15 7.58 0.69 -7.15
N LEU A 16 6.59 0.38 -8.00
CA LEU A 16 6.83 -0.31 -9.28
C LEU A 16 7.69 -1.58 -9.14
N GLN A 17 7.43 -2.37 -8.09
CA GLN A 17 8.13 -3.63 -7.77
C GLN A 17 9.63 -3.47 -7.45
N ARG A 18 10.09 -2.26 -7.10
CA ARG A 18 11.48 -2.01 -6.69
C ARG A 18 11.55 -1.13 -5.45
N ALA A 19 12.62 -1.29 -4.69
CA ALA A 19 12.98 -0.38 -3.61
C ALA A 19 13.74 0.83 -4.20
N VAL A 20 13.29 2.04 -3.90
CA VAL A 20 13.96 3.29 -4.31
C VAL A 20 14.44 4.00 -3.05
N ASN A 21 15.76 4.06 -2.90
CA ASN A 21 16.40 4.69 -1.76
C ASN A 21 16.26 6.23 -1.79
N PRO A 22 16.39 6.90 -0.64
CA PRO A 22 16.47 8.36 -0.55
C PRO A 22 17.49 8.93 -1.53
N GLY A 23 17.11 9.95 -2.30
CA GLY A 23 17.99 10.59 -3.26
C GLY A 23 18.20 9.83 -4.58
N PHE A 24 17.76 8.57 -4.68
CA PHE A 24 17.83 7.81 -5.93
C PHE A 24 16.68 8.19 -6.87
N SER A 25 16.98 8.12 -8.16
CA SER A 25 16.06 8.43 -9.24
C SER A 25 15.66 7.19 -10.03
N LEU A 26 14.45 7.24 -10.56
CA LEU A 26 13.87 6.27 -11.47
C LEU A 26 13.57 6.96 -12.80
N THR A 27 14.15 6.49 -13.90
CA THR A 27 13.89 7.08 -15.21
C THR A 27 12.47 6.81 -15.70
N PHE A 28 11.89 7.73 -16.46
CA PHE A 28 10.56 7.54 -17.03
C PHE A 28 10.50 6.36 -18.00
N ASP A 29 11.59 6.06 -18.70
CA ASP A 29 11.66 4.92 -19.60
C ASP A 29 11.61 3.58 -18.84
N GLU A 30 12.29 3.47 -17.69
CA GLU A 30 12.17 2.30 -16.82
C GLU A 30 10.76 2.14 -16.26
N ALA A 31 10.15 3.23 -15.80
CA ALA A 31 8.76 3.21 -15.36
C ALA A 31 7.82 2.76 -16.49
N TYR A 32 8.07 3.22 -17.73
CA TYR A 32 7.27 2.85 -18.89
C TYR A 32 7.37 1.36 -19.23
N VAL A 33 8.55 0.75 -19.08
CA VAL A 33 8.73 -0.69 -19.30
C VAL A 33 7.89 -1.50 -18.30
N VAL A 34 7.83 -1.08 -17.04
CA VAL A 34 7.14 -1.83 -15.98
C VAL A 34 5.61 -1.67 -16.08
N VAL A 35 5.12 -0.44 -16.23
CA VAL A 35 3.67 -0.13 -16.17
C VAL A 35 3.10 0.53 -17.41
N GLY A 36 3.92 1.20 -18.22
CA GLY A 36 3.47 1.90 -19.42
C GLY A 36 2.93 0.98 -20.51
N LYS A 37 3.56 -0.17 -20.75
CA LYS A 37 3.05 -1.17 -21.71
C LYS A 37 1.70 -1.75 -21.28
N LYS A 38 1.48 -1.93 -19.98
CA LYS A 38 0.25 -2.50 -19.42
C LYS A 38 -0.89 -1.49 -19.31
N SER A 39 -0.58 -0.20 -19.24
CA SER A 39 -1.58 0.86 -19.10
C SER A 39 -2.23 1.30 -20.42
N GLY A 40 -1.72 0.83 -21.56
CA GLY A 40 -2.19 1.23 -22.89
C GLY A 40 -1.89 2.69 -23.24
N LYS A 41 -1.10 3.40 -22.42
CA LYS A 41 -0.74 4.79 -22.65
C LYS A 41 0.47 4.88 -23.58
N LYS A 42 0.43 5.81 -24.53
CA LYS A 42 1.58 6.13 -25.39
C LYS A 42 2.69 6.77 -24.54
N LYS A 43 3.94 6.55 -24.94
CA LYS A 43 5.10 7.24 -24.34
C LYS A 43 4.92 8.76 -24.50
N GLY A 44 5.01 9.52 -23.41
CA GLY A 44 4.90 10.98 -23.45
C GLY A 44 4.32 11.59 -22.16
N PRO A 45 3.95 12.87 -22.19
CA PRO A 45 3.46 13.60 -21.01
C PRO A 45 2.20 13.00 -20.39
N THR A 46 1.33 12.44 -21.23
CA THR A 46 0.12 11.73 -20.77
C THR A 46 0.44 10.50 -19.94
N PHE A 47 1.55 9.82 -20.22
CA PHE A 47 2.03 8.73 -19.36
C PHE A 47 2.59 9.26 -18.04
N VAL A 48 3.34 10.37 -18.04
CA VAL A 48 3.93 10.94 -16.81
C VAL A 48 2.83 11.44 -15.85
N ASN A 49 1.80 12.09 -16.37
CA ASN A 49 0.64 12.52 -15.57
C ASN A 49 -0.06 11.30 -14.96
N TRP A 50 -0.34 10.28 -15.79
CA TRP A 50 -0.93 9.04 -15.31
C TRP A 50 -0.04 8.34 -14.27
N LEU A 51 1.29 8.34 -14.47
CA LEU A 51 2.25 7.74 -13.57
C LEU A 51 2.23 8.44 -12.19
N ARG A 52 2.23 9.78 -12.18
CA ARG A 52 2.07 10.60 -10.97
C ARG A 52 0.78 10.24 -10.23
N GLU A 53 -0.35 10.24 -10.93
CA GLU A 53 -1.67 10.01 -10.34
C GLU A 53 -1.88 8.58 -9.83
N ASN A 54 -1.26 7.57 -10.46
CA ASN A 54 -1.58 6.16 -10.16
C ASN A 54 -0.57 5.49 -9.23
N TYR A 55 0.70 5.93 -9.25
CA TYR A 55 1.77 5.28 -8.48
C TYR A 55 2.44 6.23 -7.50
N PHE A 56 2.62 7.50 -7.88
CA PHE A 56 3.39 8.47 -7.10
C PHE A 56 2.50 9.56 -6.48
N GLN A 57 1.45 9.14 -5.79
CA GLN A 57 0.50 10.06 -5.10
C GLN A 57 1.10 10.71 -3.84
N ASN A 58 2.18 10.14 -3.32
CA ASN A 58 2.82 10.62 -2.10
C ASN A 58 3.65 11.89 -2.40
N PRO A 59 3.56 12.96 -1.58
CA PRO A 59 4.33 14.20 -1.78
C PRO A 59 5.85 14.04 -1.76
N HIS A 60 6.37 12.89 -1.32
CA HIS A 60 7.82 12.61 -1.31
C HIS A 60 8.45 12.34 -2.68
N TRP A 61 7.65 12.36 -3.75
CA TRP A 61 8.13 12.08 -5.10
C TRP A 61 8.17 13.35 -5.95
N ALA A 62 9.37 13.71 -6.39
CA ALA A 62 9.58 14.83 -7.28
C ALA A 62 9.86 14.34 -8.70
N PHE A 63 9.26 15.00 -9.69
CA PHE A 63 9.36 14.66 -11.10
C PHE A 63 10.21 15.71 -11.81
N TYR A 64 11.22 15.26 -12.54
CA TYR A 64 12.17 16.12 -13.24
C TYR A 64 12.28 15.75 -14.72
N LYS A 65 12.56 16.75 -15.55
CA LYS A 65 13.05 16.56 -16.92
C LYS A 65 14.56 16.26 -16.88
N ASP A 66 15.14 15.82 -18.00
CA ASP A 66 16.59 15.52 -18.10
C ASP A 66 17.48 16.70 -17.71
N GLU A 67 16.98 17.93 -17.83
CA GLU A 67 17.72 19.18 -17.55
C GLU A 67 17.61 19.61 -16.07
N GLY A 68 17.04 18.77 -15.20
CA GLY A 68 16.87 19.08 -13.77
C GLY A 68 15.71 20.04 -13.48
N GLU A 69 15.00 20.50 -14.50
CA GLU A 69 13.78 21.27 -14.34
C GLU A 69 12.65 20.39 -13.79
N ALA A 70 11.82 20.96 -12.91
CA ALA A 70 10.62 20.29 -12.43
C ALA A 70 9.66 20.02 -13.61
N TYR A 71 9.19 18.78 -13.72
CA TYR A 71 8.26 18.37 -14.79
C TYR A 71 6.87 18.99 -14.60
N PHE A 72 6.50 19.26 -13.35
CA PHE A 72 5.27 19.94 -12.96
C PHE A 72 5.62 21.23 -12.25
N GLU A 73 4.93 22.32 -12.57
CA GLU A 73 5.02 23.54 -11.76
C GLU A 73 4.60 23.22 -10.32
N LYS A 74 5.31 23.79 -9.34
CA LYS A 74 4.99 23.66 -7.91
C LYS A 74 3.59 24.24 -7.68
N GLU A 75 2.55 23.42 -7.73
CA GLU A 75 1.27 23.79 -7.15
C GLU A 75 1.49 23.97 -5.65
N ALA A 76 1.29 25.22 -5.20
CA ALA A 76 1.34 25.58 -3.80
C ALA A 76 0.46 24.62 -2.98
N ILE A 77 1.07 24.04 -1.96
CA ILE A 77 0.44 23.14 -1.01
C ILE A 77 -0.73 23.88 -0.36
N GLY A 78 -1.96 23.56 -0.75
CA GLY A 78 -3.15 24.19 -0.17
C GLY A 78 -4.46 23.79 -0.84
N ALA A 79 -5.12 22.77 -0.28
CA ALA A 79 -6.57 22.57 -0.32
C ALA A 79 -7.26 22.29 -1.68
N ARG A 80 -7.49 20.99 -1.96
CA ARG A 80 -8.81 20.31 -1.98
C ARG A 80 -8.69 18.98 -2.73
N PRO A 81 -9.12 17.84 -2.17
CA PRO A 81 -9.21 16.61 -2.94
C PRO A 81 -10.37 16.75 -3.93
N ARG A 82 -10.07 17.13 -5.18
CA ARG A 82 -11.03 16.97 -6.27
C ARG A 82 -11.01 15.49 -6.65
N ILE A 83 -11.91 14.74 -6.02
CA ILE A 83 -12.29 13.39 -6.43
C ILE A 83 -12.84 13.52 -7.85
N VAL A 84 -11.99 13.35 -8.85
CA VAL A 84 -12.44 13.08 -10.22
C VAL A 84 -12.76 11.60 -10.25
N THR A 85 -14.02 11.30 -9.97
CA THR A 85 -14.63 10.00 -10.20
C THR A 85 -14.48 9.64 -11.67
N ALA A 86 -13.41 8.90 -11.99
CA ALA A 86 -13.32 8.12 -13.22
C ALA A 86 -14.43 7.05 -13.16
N ARG A 87 -15.58 7.42 -13.71
CA ARG A 87 -16.79 6.61 -13.86
C ARG A 87 -16.45 5.42 -14.75
N GLY A 88 -16.01 4.31 -14.16
CA GLY A 88 -15.79 3.07 -14.92
C GLY A 88 -15.12 1.89 -14.21
N ALA A 89 -14.25 2.09 -13.21
CA ALA A 89 -13.46 0.97 -12.64
C ALA A 89 -13.39 0.91 -11.10
N GLY A 90 -14.07 1.81 -10.38
CA GLY A 90 -13.84 2.04 -8.94
C GLY A 90 -14.65 1.21 -7.95
N LYS A 91 -15.65 0.43 -8.37
CA LYS A 91 -16.58 -0.20 -7.40
C LYS A 91 -15.97 -1.34 -6.56
N ASN A 92 -14.79 -1.84 -6.94
CA ASN A 92 -14.14 -2.96 -6.27
C ASN A 92 -12.85 -2.61 -5.50
N LEU A 93 -12.32 -1.38 -5.64
CA LEU A 93 -11.08 -0.96 -4.96
C LEU A 93 -11.34 -0.42 -3.55
N VAL A 94 -12.37 0.42 -3.37
CA VAL A 94 -12.73 0.99 -2.06
C VAL A 94 -13.05 -0.13 -1.05
N ARG A 95 -13.80 -1.16 -1.46
CA ARG A 95 -14.08 -2.32 -0.60
C ARG A 95 -12.84 -3.11 -0.17
N ARG A 96 -11.75 -3.07 -0.95
CA ARG A 96 -10.53 -3.82 -0.62
C ARG A 96 -9.67 -3.09 0.39
N ASP A 97 -9.56 -1.76 0.29
CA ASP A 97 -8.80 -0.97 1.26
C ASP A 97 -9.51 -0.92 2.62
N ASP A 98 -10.84 -0.71 2.63
CA ASP A 98 -11.65 -0.73 3.86
C ASP A 98 -11.57 -2.12 4.53
N ALA A 99 -11.76 -3.21 3.77
CA ALA A 99 -11.65 -4.56 4.32
C ALA A 99 -10.23 -4.89 4.81
N GLN A 100 -9.20 -4.29 4.21
CA GLN A 100 -7.82 -4.49 4.62
C GLN A 100 -7.48 -3.73 5.91
N GLU A 101 -7.99 -2.52 6.09
CA GLU A 101 -7.89 -1.78 7.36
C GLU A 101 -8.68 -2.44 8.47
N ASP A 102 -9.92 -2.86 8.20
CA ASP A 102 -10.75 -3.60 9.16
C ASP A 102 -10.08 -4.92 9.60
N SER A 103 -9.46 -5.63 8.65
CA SER A 103 -8.73 -6.86 8.95
C SER A 103 -7.52 -6.63 9.85
N ARG A 104 -6.87 -5.46 9.75
CA ARG A 104 -5.74 -5.08 10.61
C ARG A 104 -6.22 -4.64 11.98
N ALA A 105 -7.27 -3.82 12.04
CA ALA A 105 -7.87 -3.38 13.29
C ALA A 105 -8.36 -4.56 14.14
N LEU A 106 -9.00 -5.56 13.53
CA LEU A 106 -9.48 -6.74 14.24
C LEU A 106 -8.33 -7.65 14.72
N ALA A 107 -7.25 -7.78 13.93
CA ALA A 107 -6.06 -8.52 14.34
C ALA A 107 -5.37 -7.88 15.56
N LEU A 108 -5.27 -6.55 15.60
CA LEU A 108 -4.73 -5.81 16.75
C LEU A 108 -5.63 -5.95 17.98
N LYS A 109 -6.96 -5.82 17.80
CA LYS A 109 -7.93 -6.01 18.88
C LYS A 109 -7.83 -7.38 19.53
N ILE A 110 -7.61 -8.45 18.76
CA ILE A 110 -7.39 -9.80 19.30
C ILE A 110 -6.12 -9.86 20.18
N LEU A 111 -5.07 -9.14 19.81
CA LEU A 111 -3.78 -9.18 20.51
C LEU A 111 -3.76 -8.34 21.78
N ASP A 112 -4.43 -7.19 21.76
CA ASP A 112 -4.48 -6.27 22.89
C ASP A 112 -5.52 -6.71 23.94
N SER A 113 -6.45 -7.58 23.55
CA SER A 113 -7.43 -8.17 24.48
C SER A 113 -6.82 -9.22 25.41
N GLU A 114 -7.40 -9.33 26.61
CA GLU A 114 -7.16 -10.45 27.52
C GLU A 114 -7.53 -11.79 26.89
N ILE A 115 -6.92 -12.88 27.36
CA ILE A 115 -7.01 -14.22 26.75
C ILE A 115 -8.46 -14.67 26.53
N VAL A 116 -9.36 -14.41 27.50
CA VAL A 116 -10.77 -14.81 27.44
C VAL A 116 -11.52 -14.08 26.32
N ILE A 117 -11.31 -12.77 26.20
CA ILE A 117 -11.93 -11.92 25.17
C ILE A 117 -11.33 -12.24 23.80
N ALA A 118 -10.00 -12.40 23.74
CA ALA A 118 -9.29 -12.78 22.52
C ALA A 118 -9.80 -14.11 21.98
N LYS A 119 -10.02 -15.12 22.84
CA LYS A 119 -10.59 -16.42 22.44
C LYS A 119 -11.97 -16.25 21.77
N SER A 120 -12.86 -15.47 22.38
CA SER A 120 -14.19 -15.19 21.81
C SER A 120 -14.11 -14.50 20.45
N LEU A 121 -13.18 -13.56 20.29
CA LEU A 121 -12.94 -12.86 19.02
C LEU A 121 -12.34 -13.80 17.95
N ILE A 122 -11.42 -14.68 18.34
CA ILE A 122 -10.81 -15.69 17.46
C ILE A 122 -11.86 -16.68 16.98
N ASP A 123 -12.71 -17.20 17.87
CA ASP A 123 -13.75 -18.18 17.53
C ASP A 123 -14.78 -17.57 16.55
N LYS A 124 -15.13 -16.29 16.73
CA LYS A 124 -16.03 -15.55 15.84
C LYS A 124 -15.38 -15.17 14.51
N CYS A 125 -14.05 -15.07 14.44
CA CYS A 125 -13.35 -14.70 13.23
C CYS A 125 -13.31 -15.89 12.25
N ARG A 126 -13.88 -15.68 11.05
CA ARG A 126 -13.81 -16.63 9.92
C ARG A 126 -12.78 -16.21 8.87
N ASP A 127 -12.26 -14.99 8.97
CA ASP A 127 -11.33 -14.46 7.98
C ASP A 127 -9.90 -14.94 8.27
N LYS A 128 -9.45 -15.83 7.39
CA LYS A 128 -8.11 -16.42 7.41
C LYS A 128 -7.00 -15.37 7.37
N SER A 129 -7.22 -14.26 6.66
CA SER A 129 -6.22 -13.20 6.54
C SER A 129 -5.97 -12.52 7.89
N VAL A 130 -7.02 -12.32 8.67
CA VAL A 130 -6.99 -11.72 10.01
C VAL A 130 -6.28 -12.65 10.99
N LEU A 131 -6.65 -13.93 11.01
CA LEU A 131 -6.04 -14.93 11.90
C LEU A 131 -4.54 -15.09 11.66
N LYS A 132 -4.10 -15.09 10.39
CA LYS A 132 -2.67 -15.13 10.03
C LYS A 132 -1.91 -13.89 10.47
N LYS A 133 -2.49 -12.69 10.27
CA LYS A 133 -1.89 -11.43 10.70
C LYS A 133 -1.77 -11.38 12.23
N ALA A 134 -2.82 -11.77 12.95
CA ALA A 134 -2.80 -11.85 14.41
C ALA A 134 -1.75 -12.86 14.90
N LEU A 135 -1.62 -14.02 14.26
CA LEU A 135 -0.61 -15.02 14.61
C LEU A 135 0.82 -14.48 14.38
N ALA A 136 1.08 -13.85 13.24
CA ALA A 136 2.38 -13.26 12.94
C ALA A 136 2.76 -12.18 13.97
N ALA A 137 1.82 -11.33 14.35
CA ALA A 137 2.07 -10.28 15.34
C ALA A 137 2.16 -10.82 16.78
N SER A 138 1.48 -11.93 17.13
CA SER A 138 1.65 -12.58 18.43
C SER A 138 3.04 -13.17 18.64
N LYS A 139 3.69 -13.68 17.58
CA LYS A 139 5.06 -14.20 17.64
C LYS A 139 6.11 -13.13 17.97
N LEU A 140 5.79 -11.86 17.72
CA LEU A 140 6.69 -10.73 17.95
C LEU A 140 6.52 -10.12 19.35
N ARG A 141 5.57 -10.59 20.16
CA ARG A 141 5.27 -10.05 21.49
C ARG A 141 5.43 -11.12 22.57
N ALA A 142 6.19 -10.80 23.62
CA ALA A 142 6.36 -11.69 24.78
C ALA A 142 5.01 -11.89 25.52
N GLY A 143 4.80 -13.09 26.07
CA GLY A 143 3.62 -13.41 26.88
C GLY A 143 2.31 -13.66 26.12
N LYS A 144 2.35 -13.85 24.79
CA LYS A 144 1.16 -14.13 23.94
C LYS A 144 1.04 -15.58 23.47
N GLU A 145 1.68 -16.52 24.17
CA GLU A 145 1.67 -17.95 23.83
C GLU A 145 0.27 -18.58 23.88
N ALA A 146 -0.58 -18.14 24.81
CA ALA A 146 -1.98 -18.58 24.88
C ALA A 146 -2.78 -18.12 23.66
N HIS A 147 -2.61 -16.86 23.23
CA HIS A 147 -3.22 -16.33 22.00
C HIS A 147 -2.75 -17.10 20.77
N MET A 148 -1.46 -17.43 20.68
CA MET A 148 -0.90 -18.24 19.60
C MET A 148 -1.56 -19.61 19.50
N ARG A 149 -1.70 -20.33 20.62
CA ARG A 149 -2.34 -21.66 20.64
C ARG A 149 -3.79 -21.61 20.16
N HIS A 150 -4.54 -20.59 20.57
CA HIS A 150 -5.92 -20.40 20.12
C HIS A 150 -6.01 -20.02 18.63
N LEU A 151 -5.12 -19.14 18.15
CA LEU A 151 -5.06 -18.75 16.74
C LEU A 151 -4.69 -19.91 15.82
N ILE A 152 -3.74 -20.76 16.21
CA ILE A 152 -3.33 -21.95 15.44
C ILE A 152 -4.49 -22.94 15.34
N ARG A 153 -5.10 -23.30 16.48
CA ARG A 153 -6.26 -24.22 16.51
C ARG A 153 -7.42 -23.69 15.66
N ARG A 154 -7.68 -22.38 15.70
CA ARG A 154 -8.73 -21.78 14.88
C ARG A 154 -8.37 -21.78 13.39
N LEU A 155 -7.11 -21.52 13.04
CA LEU A 155 -6.65 -21.62 11.66
C LEU A 155 -6.83 -23.04 11.12
N GLU A 156 -6.50 -24.08 11.89
CA GLU A 156 -6.71 -25.48 11.49
C GLU A 156 -8.19 -25.77 11.20
N GLN A 157 -9.11 -25.31 12.05
CA GLN A 157 -10.56 -25.46 11.84
C GLN A 157 -11.13 -24.67 10.65
N VAL A 158 -10.42 -23.66 10.15
CA VAL A 158 -10.83 -22.87 8.98
C VAL A 158 -10.15 -23.38 7.69
N TYR A 159 -9.09 -24.19 7.84
CA TYR A 159 -8.34 -24.78 6.72
C TYR A 159 -8.89 -26.14 6.26
N PHE A 160 -9.59 -26.85 7.13
CA PHE A 160 -10.26 -28.13 6.89
C PHE A 160 -11.77 -27.97 7.09
#